data_AF-A0A4R1QMY7-F1
#
_entry.id   AF-A0A4R1QMY7-F1
#
_cell.length_a   1.000
_cell.length_b   1.000
_cell.length_c   1.000
_cell.angle_alpha   90.00
_cell.angle_beta   90.00
_cell.angle_gamma   90.00
#
_symmetry.space_group_name_H-M   'P 1'
#
loop_
_entity.id
_entity.type
_entity.pdbx_description
1 polymer ?
#
loop_
_entity_poly.entity_id
_entity_poly.type
_entity_poly.pdbx_seq_one_letter_code
_entity_poly.pdbx_strand_id
1 'polypeptide(L)'
;MTKSKKSIVMRGALLRPLALGQSALLHAGGKVYHTSRVVAVHEQSDDLVRFETLNSIYCLSMSPFPLAVCNPLPMMSLAACA
;
A
#
# COMPACT_ATOMS: atom_id res chain seq x y z
N MET A 1 28.11 15.62 7.96
CA MET A 1 26.72 16.06 7.70
C MET A 1 25.98 14.90 7.03
N THR A 2 25.14 14.17 7.75
CA THR A 2 24.25 13.17 7.12
C THR A 2 23.21 13.94 6.32
N LYS A 3 23.27 13.83 4.99
CA LYS A 3 22.32 14.48 4.09
C LYS A 3 20.92 13.96 4.42
N SER A 4 19.97 14.84 4.71
CA SER A 4 18.58 14.44 4.97
C SER A 4 18.03 13.71 3.74
N LYS A 5 17.52 12.49 3.93
CA LYS A 5 16.89 11.71 2.86
C LYS A 5 15.53 12.31 2.50
N LYS A 6 15.16 12.21 1.22
CA LYS A 6 13.84 12.68 0.75
C LYS A 6 12.75 11.77 1.30
N SER A 7 11.66 12.35 1.80
CA SER A 7 10.44 11.59 2.13
C SER A 7 9.52 11.50 0.91
N ILE A 8 8.96 10.32 0.65
CA ILE A 8 8.03 10.05 -0.44
C ILE A 8 6.79 9.37 0.14
N VAL A 9 5.64 10.01 -0.03
CA VAL A 9 4.34 9.46 0.38
C VAL A 9 3.58 9.02 -0.85
N MET A 10 3.05 7.81 -0.82
CA MET A 10 2.32 7.24 -1.94
C MET A 10 1.23 6.28 -1.49
N ARG A 11 0.17 6.19 -2.30
CA ARG A 11 -0.94 5.24 -2.13
C ARG A 11 -0.88 4.21 -3.23
N GLY A 12 -0.87 2.94 -2.88
CA GLY A 12 -0.67 1.87 -3.85
C GLY A 12 -0.42 0.52 -3.21
N ALA A 13 0.11 -0.40 -4.02
CA ALA A 13 0.39 -1.76 -3.62
C ALA A 13 1.86 -2.13 -3.85
N LEU A 14 2.40 -3.00 -3.00
CA LEU A 14 3.61 -3.75 -3.30
C LEU A 14 3.26 -4.86 -4.29
N LEU A 15 3.97 -4.90 -5.42
CA LEU A 15 3.79 -5.94 -6.43
C LEU A 15 4.51 -7.25 -6.07
N ARG A 16 5.39 -7.21 -5.08
CA ARG A 16 6.09 -8.36 -4.50
C ARG A 16 6.49 -8.07 -3.05
N PRO A 17 6.76 -9.09 -2.22
CA PRO A 17 7.22 -8.89 -0.85
C PRO A 17 8.44 -7.97 -0.79
N LEU A 18 8.44 -7.06 0.19
CA LEU A 18 9.57 -6.18 0.45
C LEU A 18 10.73 -6.99 1.05
N ALA A 19 11.96 -6.75 0.58
CA ALA A 19 13.14 -7.44 1.09
C ALA A 19 14.34 -6.48 1.16
N LEU A 20 15.14 -6.60 2.23
CA LEU A 20 16.37 -5.82 2.40
C LEU A 20 17.38 -6.16 1.29
N GLY A 21 18.11 -5.16 0.83
CA GLY A 21 19.10 -5.27 -0.25
C GLY A 21 18.50 -5.44 -1.65
N GLN A 22 17.18 -5.61 -1.77
CA GLN A 22 16.46 -5.73 -3.03
C GLN A 22 15.70 -4.43 -3.33
N SER A 23 15.38 -4.20 -4.61
CA SER A 23 14.54 -3.08 -5.01
C SER A 23 13.07 -3.35 -4.71
N ALA A 24 12.36 -2.42 -4.07
CA ALA A 24 10.90 -2.50 -3.95
C ALA A 24 10.23 -2.23 -5.30
N LEU A 25 9.22 -3.04 -5.63
CA LEU A 25 8.37 -2.90 -6.82
C LEU A 25 6.97 -2.47 -6.38
N LEU A 26 6.54 -1.27 -6.79
CA LEU A 26 5.32 -0.63 -6.31
C LEU A 26 4.39 -0.35 -7.48
N HIS A 27 3.08 -0.44 -7.25
CA HIS A 27 2.06 0.06 -8.17
C HIS A 27 1.28 1.18 -7.50
N ALA A 28 1.24 2.36 -8.12
CA ALA A 28 0.52 3.52 -7.61
C ALA A 28 0.02 4.39 -8.77
N GLY A 29 -1.23 4.86 -8.71
CA GLY A 29 -1.79 5.76 -9.73
C GLY A 29 -1.72 5.22 -11.17
N GLY A 30 -1.90 3.91 -11.36
CA GLY A 30 -1.82 3.26 -12.67
C GLY A 30 -0.40 3.10 -13.24
N LYS A 31 0.63 3.34 -12.43
CA LYS A 31 2.04 3.22 -12.82
C LYS A 31 2.79 2.26 -11.92
N VAL A 32 3.80 1.60 -12.51
CA VAL A 32 4.74 0.76 -11.79
C VAL A 32 6.01 1.56 -11.48
N TYR A 33 6.47 1.48 -10.25
CA TYR A 33 7.69 2.12 -9.77
C TYR A 33 8.70 1.07 -9.34
N HIS A 34 9.95 1.28 -9.73
CA HIS A 34 11.09 0.51 -9.27
C HIS A 34 12.00 1.42 -8.44
N THR A 35 12.26 1.01 -7.20
CA THR A 35 13.07 1.79 -6.26
C THR A 35 14.54 1.35 -6.30
N SER A 36 15.42 2.14 -5.70
CA SER A 36 16.75 1.65 -5.32
C SER A 36 16.66 0.60 -4.21
N ARG A 37 17.76 -0.05 -3.87
CA ARG A 37 17.79 -1.12 -2.86
C ARG A 37 17.23 -0.60 -1.53
N VAL A 38 16.36 -1.39 -0.93
CA VAL A 38 15.84 -1.17 0.42
C VAL A 38 16.97 -1.41 1.40
N VAL A 39 17.22 -0.44 2.27
CA VAL A 39 18.27 -0.49 3.30
C VAL A 39 17.70 -0.68 4.70
N ALA A 40 16.45 -0.30 4.94
CA ALA A 40 15.75 -0.54 6.19
C ALA A 40 14.25 -0.65 5.96
N VAL A 41 13.57 -1.43 6.81
CA VAL A 41 12.11 -1.45 6.92
C VAL A 41 11.79 -0.95 8.32
N HIS A 42 11.03 0.14 8.41
CA HIS A 42 10.73 0.83 9.67
C HIS A 42 9.39 0.38 10.24
N GLU A 43 8.39 0.17 9.38
CA GLU A 43 7.05 -0.22 9.76
C GLU A 43 6.43 -1.07 8.66
N GLN A 44 5.72 -2.12 9.05
CA GLN A 44 4.98 -2.97 8.13
C GLN A 44 3.71 -3.44 8.83
N SER A 45 2.58 -2.97 8.33
CA SER A 45 1.23 -3.40 8.69
C SER A 45 0.44 -3.70 7.41
N ASP A 46 -0.80 -4.16 7.57
CA ASP A 46 -1.68 -4.46 6.44
C ASP A 46 -2.02 -3.20 5.62
N ASP A 47 -2.08 -2.04 6.27
CA ASP A 47 -2.48 -0.77 5.66
C ASP A 47 -1.32 0.16 5.31
N LEU A 48 -0.13 -0.05 5.90
CA LEU A 48 1.00 0.87 5.77
C LEU A 48 2.33 0.10 5.73
N VAL A 49 3.19 0.48 4.79
CA VAL A 49 4.59 0.07 4.77
C VAL A 49 5.49 1.28 4.73
N ARG A 50 6.38 1.41 5.71
CA ARG A 50 7.41 2.44 5.76
C ARG A 50 8.78 1.81 5.61
N PHE A 51 9.49 2.19 4.57
CA PHE A 51 10.82 1.64 4.27
C PHE A 51 11.77 2.69 3.73
N GLU A 52 13.05 2.41 3.84
CA GLU A 52 14.12 3.31 3.43
C GLU A 52 14.94 2.69 2.31
N THR A 53 15.34 3.52 1.37
CA THR A 53 16.28 3.19 0.31
C THR A 53 17.55 4.03 0.45
N LEU A 54 18.50 3.90 -0.49
CA LEU A 54 19.75 4.67 -0.45
C LEU A 54 19.54 6.18 -0.31
N ASN A 55 18.48 6.72 -0.91
CA ASN A 55 18.27 8.17 -1.04
C ASN A 55 16.89 8.66 -0.55
N SER A 56 15.96 7.77 -0.20
CA SER A 56 14.61 8.17 0.18
C SER A 56 14.00 7.29 1.25
N ILE A 57 13.06 7.86 2.00
CA ILE A 57 12.18 7.16 2.93
C ILE A 57 10.80 7.15 2.29
N TYR A 58 10.26 5.97 2.07
CA TYR A 58 8.94 5.75 1.49
C TYR A 58 7.93 5.45 2.59
N CYS A 59 6.77 6.10 2.51
CA CYS A 59 5.56 5.75 3.24
C CYS A 59 4.50 5.33 2.21
N LEU A 60 4.26 4.02 2.10
CA LEU A 60 3.28 3.43 1.20
C LEU A 60 2.02 3.06 1.97
N SER A 61 0.94 3.77 1.74
CA SER A 61 -0.39 3.40 2.21
C SER A 61 -1.01 2.40 1.25
N MET A 62 -1.33 1.21 1.76
CA MET A 62 -1.96 0.09 1.06
C MET A 62 -3.44 -0.08 1.45
N SER A 63 -3.93 0.75 2.37
CA SER A 63 -5.34 0.77 2.77
C SER A 63 -6.23 0.78 1.52
N PRO A 64 -7.21 -0.14 1.43
CA PRO A 64 -8.12 -0.15 0.30
C PRO A 64 -8.79 1.23 0.19
N PHE A 65 -8.90 1.74 -1.04
CA PHE A 65 -9.84 2.83 -1.26
C PHE A 65 -11.19 2.32 -0.73
N PRO A 66 -11.97 3.13 0.03
CA PRO A 66 -13.29 2.71 0.45
C PRO A 66 -14.12 2.48 -0.81
N LEU A 67 -14.11 1.24 -1.30
CA LEU A 67 -15.15 0.72 -2.16
C LEU A 67 -16.39 0.92 -1.33
N ALA A 68 -17.31 1.73 -1.86
CA ALA A 68 -18.55 2.08 -1.20
C ALA A 68 -19.07 0.87 -0.41
N VAL A 69 -19.42 1.10 0.85
CA VAL A 69 -20.37 0.27 1.59
C VAL A 69 -21.66 0.31 0.76
N CYS A 70 -21.71 -0.47 -0.31
CA CYS A 70 -22.77 -0.45 -1.27
C CYS A 70 -23.77 -1.51 -0.82
N ASN A 71 -24.75 -1.01 -0.07
CA ASN A 71 -26.01 -1.61 0.32
C ASN A 71 -25.99 -2.89 1.18
N PRO A 72 -26.57 -2.88 2.40
CA PRO A 72 -27.25 -4.07 2.86
C PRO A 72 -28.42 -4.31 1.89
N LEU A 73 -28.32 -5.32 1.02
CA LEU A 73 -29.47 -5.77 0.26
C LEU A 73 -30.55 -6.16 1.28
N PRO A 74 -31.76 -5.57 1.24
CA PRO A 74 -32.85 -6.04 2.09
C PRO A 74 -33.15 -7.47 1.64
N MET A 75 -32.99 -8.41 2.57
CA MET A 75 -33.46 -9.78 2.43
C MET A 75 -34.95 -9.72 2.12
N MET A 76 -35.32 -9.89 0.84
CA MET A 76 -36.70 -9.95 0.40
C MET A 76 -37.29 -11.22 1.02
N SER A 77 -38.03 -11.07 2.12
CA SER A 77 -38.85 -12.14 2.67
C SER A 77 -39.95 -12.45 1.66
N LEU A 78 -39.81 -13.56 0.92
CA LEU A 78 -40.92 -14.13 0.18
C LEU A 78 -41.90 -14.70 1.20
N ALA A 79 -42.96 -13.95 1.51
CA ALA A 79 -44.13 -14.53 2.14
C ALA A 79 -44.79 -15.48 1.12
N ALA A 80 -44.79 -16.77 1.44
CA ALA A 80 -45.59 -17.76 0.75
C ALA A 80 -47.07 -17.54 1.13
N CYS A 81 -47.90 -17.17 0.16
CA CYS A 81 -49.34 -17.25 0.33
C CYS A 81 -49.78 -18.70 0.07
N ALA A 82 -50.59 -19.24 1.00
CA ALA A 82 -51.37 -20.46 0.83
C ALA A 82 -52.86 -20.09 0.95
#